data_AF-A0A087VT38-F1
#
_entry.id   AF-A0A087VT38-F1
#
_cell.length_a   1.000
_cell.length_b   1.000
_cell.length_c   1.000
_cell.angle_alpha   90.00
_cell.angle_beta   90.00
_cell.angle_gamma   90.00
#
_symmetry.space_group_name_H-M   'P 1'
#
loop_
_entity.id
_entity.type
_entity.pdbx_description
1 polymer ?
#
loop_
_entity_poly.entity_id
_entity_poly.type
_entity_poly.pdbx_seq_one_letter_code
_entity_poly.pdbx_strand_id
1 'polypeptide(L)'
;MSRPEDSPWAVSVAQVAARAGRSKQIDQDFPAPTGIGDKVVGIREGDPVHVTGSFESMVDGLIFTAHVSAPFRAECTRCLKPIDRDLEVDPVVFFPYKTPEPDQTNGKVEIIAGEEEGGDTYPLCEGGAFADLEALLRDNLVEALPLQPVCKPDCRGLCPQCGVDLNEHPDHHHEVLDDRWDALRGLRDQLEEQENGE
;
A
#
# COMPACT_ATOMS: atom_id res chain seq x y z
N MET A 1 -22.63 12.96 -19.41
CA MET A 1 -22.03 12.06 -18.41
C MET A 1 -21.44 10.90 -19.19
N SER A 2 -20.18 10.59 -18.99
CA SER A 2 -19.52 9.43 -19.61
C SER A 2 -20.27 8.18 -19.21
N ARG A 3 -20.45 7.23 -20.13
CA ARG A 3 -21.22 6.02 -19.83
C ARG A 3 -20.33 5.08 -19.02
N PRO A 4 -20.88 4.23 -18.13
CA PRO A 4 -20.08 3.33 -17.31
C PRO A 4 -19.15 2.43 -18.14
N GLU A 5 -19.57 2.03 -19.35
CA GLU A 5 -18.77 1.23 -20.28
C GLU A 5 -17.54 1.96 -20.86
N ASP A 6 -17.48 3.27 -20.75
CA ASP A 6 -16.38 4.09 -21.28
C ASP A 6 -15.22 4.22 -20.26
N SER A 7 -15.41 3.76 -19.01
CA SER A 7 -14.37 3.74 -17.99
C SER A 7 -13.29 2.71 -18.37
N PRO A 8 -11.99 3.06 -18.31
CA PRO A 8 -10.93 2.09 -18.58
C PRO A 8 -10.88 0.98 -17.53
N TRP A 9 -11.56 1.14 -16.39
CA TRP A 9 -11.67 0.18 -15.30
C TRP A 9 -12.97 -0.64 -15.33
N ALA A 10 -13.84 -0.44 -16.32
CA ALA A 10 -15.12 -1.12 -16.38
C ALA A 10 -14.96 -2.58 -16.87
N VAL A 11 -15.42 -3.52 -16.05
CA VAL A 11 -15.51 -4.94 -16.41
C VAL A 11 -16.97 -5.33 -16.56
N SER A 12 -17.36 -5.81 -17.74
CA SER A 12 -18.71 -6.32 -17.95
C SER A 12 -18.98 -7.58 -17.11
N VAL A 13 -19.99 -7.56 -16.26
CA VAL A 13 -20.43 -8.69 -15.43
C VAL A 13 -21.84 -9.17 -15.76
N ALA A 14 -22.50 -8.58 -16.75
CA ALA A 14 -23.89 -8.85 -17.13
C ALA A 14 -24.22 -10.35 -17.32
N GLN A 15 -23.29 -11.14 -17.85
CA GLN A 15 -23.50 -12.58 -18.09
C GLN A 15 -23.49 -13.42 -16.82
N VAL A 16 -22.81 -12.94 -15.77
CA VAL A 16 -22.69 -13.60 -14.47
C VAL A 16 -23.80 -13.12 -13.54
N ALA A 17 -24.05 -11.80 -13.53
CA ALA A 17 -25.10 -11.17 -12.74
C ALA A 17 -26.50 -11.73 -13.00
N ALA A 18 -26.76 -12.23 -14.22
CA ALA A 18 -28.08 -12.71 -14.61
C ALA A 18 -28.44 -14.13 -14.12
N ARG A 19 -27.46 -14.95 -13.67
CA ARG A 19 -27.71 -16.35 -13.26
C ARG A 19 -26.75 -16.81 -12.16
N ALA A 20 -27.31 -17.17 -11.01
CA ALA A 20 -26.56 -17.77 -9.89
C ALA A 20 -25.74 -19.00 -10.32
N GLY A 21 -24.53 -19.12 -9.76
CA GLY A 21 -23.60 -20.23 -10.02
C GLY A 21 -22.79 -20.13 -11.32
N ARG A 22 -22.86 -19.01 -12.04
CA ARG A 22 -21.89 -18.70 -13.10
C ARG A 22 -20.66 -18.01 -12.55
N SER A 23 -19.54 -18.21 -13.22
CA SER A 23 -18.32 -17.45 -13.01
C SER A 23 -17.82 -16.82 -14.32
N LYS A 24 -17.07 -15.72 -14.18
CA LYS A 24 -16.34 -15.09 -15.29
C LYS A 24 -14.91 -14.84 -14.83
N GLN A 25 -13.97 -15.39 -15.58
CA GLN A 25 -12.55 -15.10 -15.41
C GLN A 25 -12.20 -13.76 -16.08
N ILE A 26 -11.23 -13.06 -15.50
CA ILE A 26 -10.57 -11.91 -16.10
C ILE A 26 -9.05 -12.09 -16.01
N ASP A 27 -8.38 -11.59 -17.02
CA ASP A 27 -6.92 -11.52 -17.15
C ASP A 27 -6.67 -10.33 -18.07
N GLN A 28 -6.42 -9.16 -17.46
CA GLN A 28 -6.36 -7.89 -18.17
C GLN A 28 -5.53 -6.86 -17.39
N ASP A 29 -4.87 -5.99 -18.14
CA ASP A 29 -4.19 -4.80 -17.61
C ASP A 29 -5.13 -3.59 -17.54
N PHE A 30 -5.06 -2.88 -16.42
CA PHE A 30 -5.75 -1.62 -16.17
C PHE A 30 -4.73 -0.51 -15.93
N PRO A 31 -4.98 0.73 -16.35
CA PRO A 31 -4.12 1.85 -15.99
C PRO A 31 -4.22 2.11 -14.47
N ALA A 32 -3.10 2.32 -13.78
CA ALA A 32 -3.11 2.63 -12.36
C ALA A 32 -3.93 3.91 -12.08
N PRO A 33 -4.91 3.86 -11.16
CA PRO A 33 -5.64 5.05 -10.72
C PRO A 33 -4.74 6.10 -10.08
N THR A 34 -5.23 7.33 -9.99
CA THR A 34 -4.55 8.39 -9.23
C THR A 34 -4.58 8.13 -7.73
N GLY A 35 -3.61 8.70 -7.00
CA GLY A 35 -3.64 8.74 -5.53
C GLY A 35 -3.03 7.51 -4.83
N ILE A 36 -2.27 6.69 -5.55
CA ILE A 36 -1.57 5.53 -4.98
C ILE A 36 -0.17 5.95 -4.50
N GLY A 37 -0.11 6.44 -3.28
CA GLY A 37 1.13 6.89 -2.63
C GLY A 37 1.51 8.33 -2.99
N ASP A 38 2.81 8.63 -2.90
CA ASP A 38 3.39 9.95 -3.20
C ASP A 38 4.54 9.86 -4.21
N LYS A 39 5.38 10.90 -4.29
CA LYS A 39 6.51 10.95 -5.23
C LYS A 39 7.69 10.05 -4.85
N VAL A 40 7.76 9.67 -3.57
CA VAL A 40 8.85 8.90 -2.96
C VAL A 40 8.46 7.44 -2.84
N VAL A 41 7.19 7.12 -2.60
CA VAL A 41 6.67 5.75 -2.43
C VAL A 41 5.30 5.63 -3.08
N GLY A 42 5.14 4.79 -4.11
CA GLY A 42 3.84 4.59 -4.73
C GLY A 42 3.87 3.93 -6.11
N ILE A 43 2.72 3.95 -6.76
CA ILE A 43 2.50 3.49 -8.15
C ILE A 43 2.11 4.72 -8.96
N ARG A 44 2.73 4.91 -10.14
CA ARG A 44 2.44 6.12 -10.94
C ARG A 44 1.12 5.94 -11.69
N GLU A 45 0.34 7.01 -11.75
CA GLU A 45 -0.86 7.06 -12.57
C GLU A 45 -0.58 6.56 -14.00
N GLY A 46 -1.41 5.65 -14.49
CA GLY A 46 -1.30 5.06 -15.82
C GLY A 46 -0.27 3.93 -15.97
N ASP A 47 0.52 3.60 -14.95
CA ASP A 47 1.34 2.37 -14.97
C ASP A 47 0.43 1.13 -15.10
N PRO A 48 0.88 0.05 -15.75
CA PRO A 48 0.05 -1.13 -15.98
C PRO A 48 -0.18 -1.92 -14.68
N VAL A 49 -1.43 -2.06 -14.27
CA VAL A 49 -1.89 -2.91 -13.16
C VAL A 49 -2.48 -4.18 -13.75
N HIS A 50 -1.77 -5.29 -13.59
CA HIS A 50 -2.21 -6.58 -14.09
C HIS A 50 -3.19 -7.23 -13.10
N VAL A 51 -4.36 -7.63 -13.58
CA VAL A 51 -5.41 -8.24 -12.74
C VAL A 51 -5.81 -9.58 -13.32
N THR A 52 -5.63 -10.63 -12.52
CA THR A 52 -6.13 -11.98 -12.82
C THR A 52 -7.10 -12.42 -11.75
N GLY A 53 -8.25 -12.97 -12.11
CA GLY A 53 -9.25 -13.31 -11.10
C GLY A 53 -10.57 -13.73 -11.67
N SER A 54 -11.56 -13.89 -10.79
CA SER A 54 -12.88 -14.34 -11.17
C SER A 54 -14.01 -13.69 -10.40
N PHE A 55 -15.06 -13.33 -11.12
CA PHE A 55 -16.35 -12.99 -10.57
C PHE A 55 -17.21 -14.24 -10.44
N GLU A 56 -17.86 -14.42 -9.30
CA GLU A 56 -18.80 -15.50 -9.02
C GLU A 56 -20.15 -14.93 -8.57
N SER A 57 -21.25 -15.43 -9.16
CA SER A 57 -22.59 -14.98 -8.79
C SER A 57 -23.08 -15.62 -7.49
N MET A 58 -23.46 -14.76 -6.55
CA MET A 58 -24.22 -15.09 -5.34
C MET A 58 -25.67 -14.57 -5.43
N VAL A 59 -26.45 -14.82 -4.39
CA VAL A 59 -27.87 -14.42 -4.31
C VAL A 59 -28.00 -12.89 -4.27
N ASP A 60 -27.18 -12.23 -3.45
CA ASP A 60 -27.30 -10.79 -3.18
C ASP A 60 -26.21 -9.94 -3.86
N GLY A 61 -25.33 -10.56 -4.66
CA GLY A 61 -24.26 -9.84 -5.36
C GLY A 61 -23.28 -10.77 -6.08
N LEU A 62 -22.09 -10.25 -6.36
CA LEU A 62 -20.96 -10.97 -6.92
C LEU A 62 -19.80 -11.00 -5.93
N ILE A 63 -19.07 -12.11 -5.84
CA ILE A 63 -17.74 -12.10 -5.24
C ILE A 63 -16.70 -12.01 -6.33
N PHE A 64 -15.72 -11.14 -6.14
CA PHE A 64 -14.53 -11.03 -6.97
C PHE A 64 -13.32 -11.47 -6.17
N THR A 65 -12.67 -12.53 -6.62
CA THR A 65 -11.39 -13.00 -6.08
C THR A 65 -10.33 -12.75 -7.13
N ALA A 66 -9.26 -12.04 -6.78
CA ALA A 66 -8.23 -11.70 -7.74
C ALA A 66 -6.84 -11.68 -7.13
N HIS A 67 -5.85 -11.80 -8.02
CA HIS A 67 -4.45 -11.47 -7.81
C HIS A 67 -4.13 -10.25 -8.68
N VAL A 68 -3.63 -9.20 -8.04
CA VAL A 68 -3.31 -7.92 -8.66
C VAL A 68 -1.82 -7.66 -8.50
N SER A 69 -1.13 -7.36 -9.60
CA SER A 69 0.30 -7.01 -9.60
C SER A 69 0.50 -5.67 -10.27
N ALA A 70 1.29 -4.79 -9.66
CA ALA A 70 1.56 -3.46 -10.20
C ALA A 70 3.00 -3.01 -9.90
N PRO A 71 3.64 -2.25 -10.82
CA PRO A 71 5.00 -1.77 -10.62
C PRO A 71 5.03 -0.69 -9.54
N PHE A 72 5.67 -1.02 -8.42
CA PHE A 72 5.85 -0.17 -7.26
C PHE A 72 7.26 0.44 -7.24
N ARG A 73 7.31 1.75 -7.04
CA ARG A 73 8.57 2.51 -6.94
C ARG A 73 8.67 3.18 -5.59
N ALA A 74 9.83 3.04 -4.96
CA ALA A 74 10.12 3.68 -3.68
C ALA A 74 11.57 4.15 -3.55
N GLU A 75 11.86 4.95 -2.53
CA GLU A 75 13.22 5.17 -2.03
C GLU A 75 13.43 4.45 -0.71
N CYS A 76 14.57 3.80 -0.55
CA CYS A 76 14.91 3.12 0.71
C CYS A 76 15.03 4.13 1.85
N THR A 77 14.27 3.96 2.92
CA THR A 77 14.31 4.86 4.09
C THR A 77 15.66 4.85 4.82
N ARG A 78 16.50 3.83 4.59
CA ARG A 78 17.81 3.68 5.25
C ARG A 78 18.97 4.23 4.43
N CYS A 79 19.00 3.98 3.12
CA CYS A 79 20.14 4.34 2.25
C CYS A 79 19.78 5.25 1.07
N LEU A 80 18.51 5.64 0.91
CA LEU A 80 17.99 6.47 -0.18
C LEU A 80 18.18 5.88 -1.60
N LYS A 81 18.63 4.63 -1.72
CA LYS A 81 18.70 3.94 -3.01
C LYS A 81 17.27 3.67 -3.54
N PRO A 82 17.05 3.83 -4.86
CA PRO A 82 15.75 3.55 -5.46
C PRO A 82 15.40 2.06 -5.35
N ILE A 83 14.11 1.79 -5.23
CA ILE A 83 13.48 0.48 -5.15
C ILE A 83 12.49 0.43 -6.31
N ASP A 84 12.63 -0.57 -7.17
CA ASP A 84 11.72 -0.84 -8.29
C ASP A 84 11.38 -2.33 -8.24
N ARG A 85 10.13 -2.65 -7.88
CA ARG A 85 9.62 -4.01 -7.64
C ARG A 85 8.13 -4.05 -7.93
N ASP A 86 7.59 -5.24 -8.10
CA ASP A 86 6.14 -5.41 -8.18
C ASP A 86 5.53 -5.50 -6.77
N LEU A 87 4.40 -4.82 -6.59
CA LEU A 87 3.52 -4.96 -5.43
C LEU A 87 2.38 -5.88 -5.81
N GLU A 88 2.18 -6.93 -5.02
CA GLU A 88 1.16 -7.94 -5.24
C GLU A 88 0.12 -7.89 -4.11
N VAL A 89 -1.16 -7.94 -4.48
CA VAL A 89 -2.29 -8.00 -3.54
C VAL A 89 -3.33 -9.02 -4.02
N ASP A 90 -3.98 -9.70 -3.08
CA ASP A 90 -4.96 -10.75 -3.36
C ASP A 90 -6.36 -10.39 -2.83
N PRO A 91 -7.03 -9.37 -3.38
CA PRO A 91 -8.32 -8.91 -2.88
C PRO A 91 -9.42 -9.97 -3.06
N VAL A 92 -10.27 -10.09 -2.04
CA VAL A 92 -11.54 -10.81 -2.09
C VAL A 92 -12.65 -9.83 -1.73
N VAL A 93 -13.46 -9.45 -2.71
CA VAL A 93 -14.38 -8.32 -2.59
C VAL A 93 -15.80 -8.71 -3.00
N PHE A 94 -16.78 -8.17 -2.29
CA PHE A 94 -18.20 -8.35 -2.60
C PHE A 94 -18.78 -7.11 -3.30
N PHE A 95 -19.46 -7.35 -4.42
CA PHE A 95 -20.18 -6.36 -5.22
C PHE A 95 -21.69 -6.60 -5.09
N PRO A 96 -22.42 -5.83 -4.25
CA PRO A 96 -23.85 -6.03 -4.05
C PRO A 96 -24.66 -5.62 -5.28
N TYR A 97 -25.75 -6.35 -5.59
CA TYR A 97 -26.67 -5.98 -6.68
C TYR A 97 -27.50 -4.73 -6.38
N LYS A 98 -27.71 -4.43 -5.10
CA LYS A 98 -28.42 -3.25 -4.61
C LYS A 98 -27.50 -2.50 -3.68
N THR A 99 -27.31 -1.22 -3.93
CA THR A 99 -26.84 -0.30 -2.89
C THR A 99 -27.92 -0.23 -1.81
N PRO A 100 -27.57 -0.33 -0.51
CA PRO A 100 -28.51 0.06 0.53
C PRO A 100 -28.87 1.52 0.28
N GLU A 101 -30.13 1.78 -0.04
CA GLU A 101 -30.65 3.14 -0.07
C GLU A 101 -30.55 3.68 1.37
N PRO A 102 -29.98 4.87 1.60
CA PRO A 102 -30.07 5.48 2.91
C PRO A 102 -31.56 5.68 3.19
N ASP A 103 -32.06 5.03 4.24
CA ASP A 103 -33.46 5.12 4.64
C ASP A 103 -33.78 6.58 4.96
N GLN A 104 -34.37 7.28 3.99
CA GLN A 104 -34.80 8.68 4.13
C GLN A 104 -36.15 8.78 4.85
N THR A 105 -36.63 7.72 5.53
CA THR A 105 -37.80 7.83 6.39
C THR A 105 -37.40 8.25 7.80
N ASN A 106 -37.63 9.54 8.05
CA ASN A 106 -37.56 10.28 9.31
C ASN A 106 -36.21 10.96 9.58
N GLY A 107 -36.22 12.30 9.44
CA GLY A 107 -35.13 13.22 9.81
C GLY A 107 -34.81 13.25 11.30
N LYS A 108 -34.43 12.11 11.86
CA LYS A 108 -33.71 11.96 13.10
C LYS A 108 -32.45 11.17 12.78
N VAL A 109 -31.32 11.86 12.81
CA VAL A 109 -30.03 11.21 13.01
C VAL A 109 -30.04 10.68 14.44
N GLU A 110 -30.60 9.49 14.65
CA GLU A 110 -30.27 8.69 15.81
C GLU A 110 -28.88 8.13 15.56
N ILE A 111 -27.90 8.60 16.33
CA ILE A 111 -26.61 7.93 16.46
C ILE A 111 -26.91 6.60 17.14
N ILE A 112 -27.26 5.60 16.34
CA ILE A 112 -27.35 4.21 16.77
C ILE A 112 -25.91 3.70 16.73
N ALA A 113 -25.30 3.59 17.91
CA ALA A 113 -24.08 2.84 18.08
C ALA A 113 -24.41 1.35 17.85
N GLY A 114 -24.26 0.88 16.62
CA GLY A 114 -24.45 -0.52 16.24
C GLY A 114 -24.85 -0.65 14.78
N GLU A 115 -23.94 -1.22 13.98
CA GLU A 115 -24.17 -1.71 12.61
C GLU A 115 -24.20 -0.64 11.50
N GLU A 116 -23.17 0.22 11.44
CA GLU A 116 -22.69 0.65 10.13
C GLU A 116 -22.05 -0.56 9.45
N GLU A 117 -22.85 -1.35 8.73
CA GLU A 117 -22.37 -2.30 7.73
C GLU A 117 -21.85 -1.53 6.49
N GLY A 118 -21.10 -0.45 6.72
CA GLY A 118 -20.32 0.28 5.70
C GLY A 118 -19.02 -0.45 5.40
N GLY A 119 -19.06 -1.78 5.39
CA GLY A 119 -17.91 -2.60 5.04
C GLY A 119 -17.68 -2.50 3.53
N ASP A 120 -16.51 -1.97 3.14
CA ASP A 120 -15.77 -2.13 1.89
C ASP A 120 -16.55 -2.72 0.69
N THR A 121 -17.70 -2.13 0.36
CA THR A 121 -18.59 -2.64 -0.70
C THR A 121 -18.46 -1.73 -1.91
N TYR A 122 -18.22 -2.36 -3.06
CA TYR A 122 -18.06 -1.68 -4.33
C TYR A 122 -19.34 -1.90 -5.13
N PRO A 123 -20.22 -0.90 -5.23
CA PRO A 123 -21.49 -1.09 -5.91
C PRO A 123 -21.25 -1.30 -7.41
N LEU A 124 -22.09 -2.13 -8.04
CA LEU A 124 -22.11 -2.23 -9.50
C LEU A 124 -22.54 -0.90 -10.12
N CYS A 125 -22.06 -0.63 -11.33
CA CYS A 125 -22.47 0.54 -12.09
C CYS A 125 -23.98 0.52 -12.38
N GLU A 126 -24.53 1.69 -12.72
CA GLU A 126 -25.94 1.86 -13.05
C GLU A 126 -26.43 0.78 -14.05
N GLY A 127 -27.48 0.05 -13.69
CA GLY A 127 -28.00 -1.08 -14.47
C GLY A 127 -27.36 -2.45 -14.17
N GLY A 128 -26.39 -2.55 -13.26
CA GLY A 128 -25.84 -3.81 -12.74
C GLY A 128 -25.02 -4.63 -13.75
N ALA A 129 -24.71 -4.06 -14.91
CA ALA A 129 -24.05 -4.78 -16.01
C ALA A 129 -22.51 -4.70 -15.96
N PHE A 130 -21.96 -3.75 -15.20
CA PHE A 130 -20.53 -3.48 -15.11
C PHE A 130 -20.08 -3.33 -13.66
N ALA A 131 -18.90 -3.84 -13.36
CA ALA A 131 -18.15 -3.55 -12.13
C ALA A 131 -17.02 -2.58 -12.50
N ASP A 132 -16.92 -1.45 -11.81
CA ASP A 132 -15.78 -0.54 -11.96
C ASP A 132 -14.73 -0.89 -10.92
N LEU A 133 -13.52 -1.25 -11.38
CA LEU A 133 -12.42 -1.67 -10.52
C LEU A 133 -11.55 -0.52 -10.03
N GLU A 134 -11.80 0.73 -10.44
CA GLU A 134 -10.91 1.85 -10.15
C GLU A 134 -10.70 2.05 -8.64
N ALA A 135 -11.79 2.13 -7.87
CA ALA A 135 -11.73 2.29 -6.43
C ALA A 135 -11.09 1.06 -5.76
N LEU A 136 -11.50 -0.15 -6.16
CA LEU A 136 -10.97 -1.40 -5.62
C LEU A 136 -9.45 -1.47 -5.78
N LEU A 137 -8.95 -1.20 -6.98
CA LEU A 137 -7.51 -1.21 -7.26
C LEU A 137 -6.79 -0.15 -6.43
N ARG A 138 -7.34 1.07 -6.36
CA ARG A 138 -6.74 2.16 -5.59
C ARG A 138 -6.64 1.81 -4.11
N ASP A 139 -7.75 1.36 -3.50
CA ASP A 139 -7.83 1.12 -2.07
C ASP A 139 -6.90 -0.03 -1.65
N ASN A 140 -6.93 -1.15 -2.38
CA ASN A 140 -6.07 -2.29 -2.09
C ASN A 140 -4.57 -2.00 -2.33
N LEU A 141 -4.24 -1.29 -3.40
CA LEU A 141 -2.84 -0.96 -3.70
C LEU A 141 -2.29 0.08 -2.70
N VAL A 142 -3.10 1.07 -2.29
CA VAL A 142 -2.72 2.04 -1.25
C VAL A 142 -2.48 1.35 0.08
N GLU A 143 -3.38 0.44 0.47
CA GLU A 143 -3.28 -0.31 1.72
C GLU A 143 -2.01 -1.17 1.78
N ALA A 144 -1.62 -1.77 0.66
CA ALA A 144 -0.45 -2.62 0.59
C ALA A 144 0.90 -1.86 0.53
N LEU A 145 0.89 -0.53 0.40
CA LEU A 145 2.13 0.24 0.36
C LEU A 145 2.92 0.10 1.69
N PRO A 146 4.22 -0.23 1.64
CA PRO A 146 5.02 -0.35 2.85
C PRO A 146 5.25 1.02 3.50
N LEU A 147 4.99 1.14 4.80
CA LEU A 147 5.25 2.37 5.57
C LEU A 147 6.75 2.73 5.64
N GLN A 148 7.63 1.72 5.62
CA GLN A 148 9.09 1.89 5.69
C GLN A 148 9.79 1.00 4.65
N PRO A 149 9.79 1.38 3.37
CA PRO A 149 10.42 0.58 2.33
C PRO A 149 11.94 0.50 2.54
N VAL A 150 12.47 -0.72 2.43
CA VAL A 150 13.91 -1.00 2.47
C VAL A 150 14.33 -1.75 1.20
N CYS A 151 15.47 -1.36 0.63
CA CYS A 151 15.95 -1.97 -0.61
C CYS A 151 16.38 -3.43 -0.43
N LYS A 152 16.71 -3.85 0.80
CA LYS A 152 16.98 -5.24 1.18
C LYS A 152 16.79 -5.42 2.70
N PRO A 153 16.50 -6.65 3.19
CA PRO A 153 16.22 -6.89 4.61
C PRO A 153 17.36 -6.46 5.56
N ASP A 154 18.60 -6.56 5.11
CA ASP A 154 19.82 -6.28 5.87
C ASP A 154 20.47 -4.92 5.51
N CYS A 155 19.74 -4.01 4.85
CA CYS A 155 20.28 -2.74 4.35
C CYS A 155 20.87 -1.89 5.48
N ARG A 156 22.18 -1.75 5.63
CA ARG A 156 22.81 -1.07 6.78
C ARG A 156 22.45 0.42 6.87
N GLY A 157 22.20 1.07 5.74
CA GLY A 157 21.77 2.47 5.67
C GLY A 157 22.94 3.43 5.55
N LEU A 158 22.68 4.72 5.69
CA LEU A 158 23.72 5.76 5.74
C LEU A 158 24.23 5.95 7.16
N CYS A 159 25.50 6.33 7.28
CA CYS A 159 26.08 6.78 8.54
C CYS A 159 25.35 8.06 9.01
N PRO A 160 24.78 8.11 10.22
CA PRO A 160 24.02 9.26 10.70
C PRO A 160 24.87 10.52 10.92
N GLN A 161 26.20 10.38 10.92
CA GLN A 161 27.13 11.50 11.12
C GLN A 161 27.61 12.14 9.82
N CYS A 162 27.91 11.35 8.79
CA CYS A 162 28.55 11.84 7.57
C CYS A 162 27.83 11.45 6.27
N GLY A 163 26.84 10.55 6.33
CA GLY A 163 26.08 10.10 5.15
C GLY A 163 26.75 9.01 4.30
N VAL A 164 27.90 8.46 4.70
CA VAL A 164 28.54 7.33 4.00
C VAL A 164 27.62 6.11 3.97
N ASP A 165 27.50 5.43 2.83
CA ASP A 165 26.71 4.19 2.71
C ASP A 165 27.40 3.03 3.43
N LEU A 166 26.83 2.60 4.55
CA LEU A 166 27.34 1.49 5.36
C LEU A 166 27.16 0.13 4.67
N ASN A 167 26.35 0.05 3.61
CA ASN A 167 26.28 -1.15 2.77
C ASN A 167 27.56 -1.36 1.95
N GLU A 168 28.24 -0.27 1.58
CA GLU A 168 29.48 -0.28 0.79
C GLU A 168 30.71 -0.19 1.70
N HIS A 169 30.60 0.53 2.82
CA HIS A 169 31.65 0.70 3.82
C HIS A 169 31.23 0.16 5.19
N PRO A 170 31.20 -1.17 5.38
CA PRO A 170 30.65 -1.82 6.57
C PRO A 170 31.40 -1.50 7.87
N ASP A 171 32.70 -1.22 7.79
CA ASP A 171 33.55 -0.95 8.96
C ASP A 171 33.67 0.56 9.26
N HIS A 172 32.94 1.40 8.53
CA HIS A 172 32.95 2.83 8.73
C HIS A 172 32.32 3.20 10.07
N HIS A 173 33.10 3.87 10.92
CA HIS A 173 32.68 4.37 12.20
C HIS A 173 33.38 5.70 12.48
N HIS A 174 32.80 6.46 13.39
CA HIS A 174 33.37 7.69 13.89
C HIS A 174 33.60 7.52 15.39
N GLU A 175 34.81 7.82 15.84
CA GLU A 175 35.09 7.99 17.25
C GLU A 175 34.57 9.37 17.66
N VAL A 176 33.45 9.38 18.38
CA VAL A 176 32.94 10.61 18.99
C VAL A 176 33.60 10.74 20.36
N LEU A 177 34.67 11.52 20.42
CA LEU A 177 35.20 12.00 21.69
C LEU A 177 34.32 13.17 22.13
N ASP A 178 33.61 13.00 23.25
CA ASP A 178 32.79 14.06 23.81
C ASP A 178 33.68 15.01 24.62
N ASP A 179 33.84 16.22 24.11
CA ASP A 179 34.71 17.28 24.65
C ASP A 179 34.44 17.59 26.13
N ARG A 180 33.24 17.31 26.64
CA ARG A 180 32.90 17.52 28.07
C ARG A 180 33.71 16.62 29.00
N TRP A 181 34.23 15.51 28.50
CA TRP A 181 35.02 14.54 29.25
C TRP A 181 36.53 14.74 29.09
N ASP A 182 36.97 15.80 28.42
CA ASP A 182 38.39 16.10 28.23
C ASP A 182 39.15 16.23 29.55
N ALA A 183 38.50 16.79 30.57
CA ALA A 183 39.06 16.88 31.92
C ALA A 183 39.36 15.52 32.54
N LEU A 184 38.61 14.46 32.19
CA LEU A 184 38.88 13.11 32.67
C LEU A 184 40.09 12.47 31.99
N ARG A 185 40.46 12.86 30.76
CA ARG A 185 41.73 12.41 30.16
C ARG A 185 42.91 12.95 30.95
N GLY A 186 42.89 14.25 31.27
CA GLY A 186 43.90 14.84 32.14
C GLY A 186 43.96 14.19 33.53
N LEU A 187 42.80 13.82 34.10
CA LEU A 187 42.76 13.10 35.38
C LEU A 187 43.31 11.67 35.28
N ARG A 188 42.99 10.93 34.21
CA ARG A 188 43.52 9.58 33.97
C ARG A 188 45.04 9.61 33.85
N ASP A 189 45.58 10.53 33.07
CA ASP A 189 47.03 10.64 32.86
C ASP A 189 47.75 10.95 34.19
N GLN A 190 47.16 11.79 35.06
CA GLN A 190 47.66 12.03 36.43
C GLN A 190 47.65 10.78 37.33
N LEU A 191 46.62 9.93 37.20
CA LEU A 191 46.51 8.70 37.98
C LEU A 191 47.50 7.64 37.51
N GLU A 192 47.71 7.51 36.20
CA GLU A 192 48.70 6.59 35.61
C GLU A 192 50.15 7.00 35.94
N GLU A 193 50.44 8.30 36.05
CA GLU A 193 51.74 8.80 36.54
C GLU A 193 51.96 8.49 38.04
N GLN A 194 50.90 8.48 38.85
CA GLN A 194 50.99 8.11 40.26
C GLN A 194 51.20 6.61 40.47
N GLU A 195 50.56 5.76 39.65
CA GLU A 195 50.72 4.30 39.73
C GLU A 195 52.07 3.80 39.17
N ASN A 196 52.63 4.46 38.16
CA ASN A 196 53.93 4.09 37.57
C ASN A 196 55.14 4.76 38.26
N GLY A 197 54.89 5.67 39.20
CA GLY A 197 55.89 6.43 39.95
C GLY A 197 56.26 5.87 41.33
N GLU A 198 55.69 4.74 41.74
CA GLU A 198 56.10 3.91 42.89
C GLU A 198 56.95 2.72 42.46
#